data_AF-A0A5S4YKX5-F1
#
_entry.id   AF-A0A5S4YKX5-F1
#
_cell.length_a   1.000
_cell.length_b   1.000
_cell.length_c   1.000
_cell.angle_alpha   90.00
_cell.angle_beta   90.00
_cell.angle_gamma   90.00
#
_symmetry.space_group_name_H-M   'P 1'
#
loop_
_entity.id
_entity.type
_entity.pdbx_description
1 polymer ?
#
loop_
_entity_poly.entity_id
_entity_poly.type
_entity_poly.pdbx_seq_one_letter_code
_entity_poly.pdbx_strand_id
1 'polypeptide(L)' 'MAGPPTIKDIERRAYQLWQQAGMPDGRDQEFYLEAERQLREELVRHELRTPDTL' A
#
# COMPACT_ATOMS: atom_id res chain seq x y z
N MET A 1 15.97 6.98 1.82
CA MET A 1 15.55 5.69 2.42
C MET A 1 14.10 5.41 2.03
N ALA A 2 13.85 4.87 0.84
CA ALA A 2 12.59 4.18 0.61
C ALA A 2 12.74 2.80 1.27
N GLY A 3 12.37 2.71 2.54
CA GLY A 3 12.31 1.42 3.22
C GLY A 3 11.15 0.58 2.68
N PRO A 4 11.09 -0.72 3.01
CA PRO A 4 9.93 -1.54 2.68
C PRO A 4 8.65 -0.87 3.19
N PRO A 5 7.52 -1.05 2.47
CA PRO A 5 6.27 -0.41 2.86
C PRO A 5 5.94 -0.80 4.30
N THR A 6 5.74 0.20 5.15
CA THR A 6 5.47 -0.06 6.57
C THR A 6 4.01 -0.46 6.74
N ILE A 7 3.70 -1.16 7.85
CA ILE A 7 2.32 -1.49 8.22
C ILE A 7 1.41 -0.25 8.15
N LYS A 8 1.91 0.92 8.55
CA LYS A 8 1.15 2.18 8.49
C LYS A 8 0.80 2.61 7.07
N ASP A 9 1.68 2.37 6.10
CA ASP A 9 1.42 2.68 4.69
C ASP A 9 0.32 1.76 4.15
N ILE A 10 0.40 0.47 4.50
CA ILE A 10 -0.59 -0.55 4.14
C ILE A 10 -1.95 -0.20 4.76
N GLU A 11 -1.99 0.13 6.05
CA GLU A 11 -3.22 0.53 6.75
C GLU A 11 -3.84 1.78 6.14
N ARG A 12 -3.03 2.81 5.84
CA ARG A 12 -3.54 4.03 5.19
C ARG A 12 -4.15 3.72 3.83
N ARG A 13 -3.50 2.86 3.05
CA ARG A 13 -3.96 2.53 1.69
C ARG A 13 -5.19 1.61 1.70
N ALA A 14 -5.21 0.63 2.61
CA ALA A 14 -6.36 -0.22 2.87
C ALA A 14 -7.56 0.59 3.35
N TYR A 15 -7.34 1.52 4.27
CA TYR A 15 -8.39 2.40 4.78
C TYR A 15 -8.98 3.30 3.68
N GLN A 16 -8.14 3.85 2.80
CA GLN A 16 -8.62 4.61 1.64
C GLN A 16 -9.49 3.75 0.71
N LEU A 17 -9.05 2.53 0.39
CA LEU A 17 -9.82 1.59 -0.45
C LEU A 17 -11.15 1.22 0.22
N TRP A 18 -11.12 0.95 1.52
CA TRP A 18 -12.29 0.62 2.32
C TRP A 18 -13.30 1.78 2.38
N GLN A 19 -12.82 3.02 2.58
CA GLN A 19 -13.67 4.21 2.54
C GLN A 19 -14.28 4.44 1.15
N GLN A 20 -13.51 4.27 0.07
CA GLN A 20 -14.00 4.39 -1.31
C GLN A 20 -15.04 3.33 -1.65
N ALA A 21 -14.90 2.12 -1.08
CA ALA A 21 -15.84 1.02 -1.24
C ALA A 21 -17.12 1.17 -0.39
N GLY A 22 -17.22 2.21 0.46
CA GLY A 22 -18.38 2.45 1.31
C GLY A 22 -18.35 1.70 2.64
N MET A 23 -17.16 1.34 3.13
CA MET A 23 -16.95 0.71 4.44
C MET A 23 -17.72 -0.62 4.62
N PRO A 24 -17.55 -1.60 3.70
CA PRO A 24 -18.15 -2.91 3.87
C PRO A 24 -17.58 -3.59 5.13
N ASP A 25 -18.47 -4.02 6.02
CA ASP A 25 -18.12 -4.73 7.24
C ASP A 25 -17.57 -6.13 6.90
N GLY A 26 -16.38 -6.47 7.42
CA GLY A 26 -15.76 -7.79 7.25
C GLY A 26 -14.95 -7.99 5.96
N ARG A 27 -14.68 -6.94 5.18
CA ARG A 27 -13.78 -6.99 4.00
C ARG A 27 -12.46 -6.25 4.18
N ASP A 28 -12.24 -5.67 5.34
CA ASP A 28 -11.04 -4.92 5.73
C ASP A 28 -9.75 -5.73 5.49
N GLN A 29 -9.76 -7.03 5.78
CA GLN A 29 -8.62 -7.92 5.52
C GLN A 29 -8.32 -8.08 4.01
N GLU A 30 -9.35 -8.09 3.18
CA GLU A 30 -9.22 -8.19 1.72
C GLU A 30 -8.59 -6.90 1.15
N PHE A 31 -9.06 -5.74 1.62
CA PHE A 31 -8.46 -4.44 1.29
C PHE A 31 -7.03 -4.28 1.82
N TYR A 32 -6.73 -4.86 2.99
CA TYR A 32 -5.37 -4.85 3.56
C TYR A 32 -4.39 -5.66 2.70
N LEU A 33 -4.79 -6.86 2.27
CA LEU A 33 -3.97 -7.69 1.38
C LEU A 33 -3.79 -7.05 0.00
N GLU A 34 -4.83 -6.39 -0.52
CA GLU A 34 -4.78 -5.68 -1.80
C GLU A 34 -3.87 -4.44 -1.72
N ALA A 35 -4.00 -3.66 -0.64
CA ALA A 35 -3.14 -2.52 -0.34
C ALA A 35 -1.67 -2.92 -0.20
N GLU A 36 -1.37 -4.01 0.53
CA GLU A 36 -0.01 -4.50 0.68
C GLU A 36 0.60 -4.86 -0.68
N ARG A 37 -0.17 -5.57 -1.52
CA ARG A 37 0.29 -5.99 -2.84
C ARG A 37 0.58 -4.79 -3.73
N GLN A 38 -0.34 -3.82 -3.79
CA GLN A 38 -0.16 -2.60 -4.58
C GLN A 38 1.03 -1.77 -4.09
N LEU A 39 1.19 -1.60 -2.78
CA LEU A 39 2.33 -0.88 -2.21
C LEU A 39 3.64 -1.60 -2.50
N ARG A 40 3.71 -2.93 -2.36
CA ARG A 40 4.92 -3.69 -2.71
C ARG A 40 5.27 -3.51 -4.19
N GLU A 41 4.30 -3.60 -5.09
CA GLU A 41 4.54 -3.42 -6.52
C GLU A 41 4.96 -1.99 -6.86
N GLU A 42 4.31 -0.99 -6.28
CA GLU A 42 4.64 0.42 -6.48
C GLU A 42 6.01 0.77 -5.90
N LEU A 43 6.36 0.21 -4.74
CA LEU A 43 7.66 0.41 -4.11
C LEU A 43 8.76 -0.28 -4.89
N VAL A 44 8.56 -1.53 -5.35
CA VAL A 44 9.49 -2.20 -6.27
C VAL A 44 9.67 -1.38 -7.54
N ARG A 45 8.58 -0.86 -8.12
CA ARG A 45 8.64 -0.07 -9.35
C ARG A 45 9.29 1.31 -9.14
N HIS A 46 9.11 1.90 -7.96
CA HIS A 46 9.72 3.18 -7.57
C HIS A 46 11.21 3.01 -7.28
N GLU A 47 11.58 1.98 -6.51
CA GLU A 47 12.96 1.60 -6.20
C GLU A 47 13.76 1.30 -7.47
N LEU A 48 13.14 0.65 -8.46
CA LEU A 48 13.74 0.44 -9.79
C LEU A 48 13.89 1.72 -10.63
N ARG A 49 13.06 2.75 -10.38
CA ARG A 49 13.08 4.01 -11.14
C ARG A 49 13.97 5.08 -10.49
N THR A 50 14.28 4.94 -9.21
CA THR A 50 15.22 5.81 -8.50
C THR A 50 16.51 5.05 -8.19
N PRO A 51 17.46 4.93 -9.14
CA PRO A 51 18.84 4.82 -8.71
C PRO A 51 19.15 6.12 -7.98
N ASP A 52 19.61 5.97 -6.75
CA ASP A 52 20.08 7.02 -5.86
C ASP A 52 21.01 7.98 -6.61
N THR A 53 20.55 9.21 -6.82
CA THR A 53 21.39 10.35 -7.19
C THR A 53 20.86 11.55 -6.42
N LEU A 54 21.32 11.67 -5.17
CA LEU A 54 21.69 12.94 -4.50
C LEU A 54 22.21 12.67 -3.09
#